data_AF-A0A9P6J780-F1
#
_entry.id   AF-A0A9P6J780-F1
#
_cell.length_a   1.000
_cell.length_b   1.000
_cell.length_c   1.000
_cell.angle_alpha   90.00
_cell.angle_beta   90.00
_cell.angle_gamma   90.00
#
_symmetry.space_group_name_H-M   'P 1'
#
loop_
_entity.id
_entity.type
_entity.pdbx_description
1 polymer ?
#
loop_
_entity_poly.entity_id
_entity_poly.type
_entity_poly.pdbx_seq_one_letter_code
_entity_poly.pdbx_strand_id
1 'polypeptide(L)' 'MEANWGSKLGLIADSTLVTVYERNRCRANSLSSTSQDKTIEKNMPRQREGLKQLEAELSQAEQDGSV' A
#
# COMPACT_ATOMS: atom_id res chain seq x y z
N MET A 1 8.86 18.04 8.39
CA MET A 1 7.70 17.16 8.64
C MET A 1 8.18 15.75 8.40
N GLU A 2 8.37 14.97 9.45
CA GLU A 2 8.64 13.55 9.29
C GLU A 2 7.45 12.92 8.56
N ALA A 3 7.73 12.21 7.48
CA ALA A 3 6.68 11.48 6.77
C ALA A 3 6.22 10.37 7.71
N ASN A 4 5.02 10.50 8.29
CA ASN A 4 4.37 9.39 8.98
C ASN A 4 4.01 8.33 7.93
N TRP A 5 4.99 7.49 7.62
CA TRP A 5 4.88 6.43 6.63
C TRP A 5 3.82 5.41 7.02
N GLY A 6 3.60 5.18 8.32
CA GLY A 6 2.56 4.30 8.82
C GLY A 6 1.16 4.75 8.37
N SER A 7 0.79 6.00 8.65
CA SER A 7 -0.51 6.54 8.24
C SER A 7 -0.66 6.65 6.72
N LYS A 8 0.40 7.07 6.01
CA LYS A 8 0.37 7.20 4.55
C LYS A 8 0.26 5.83 3.86
N LEU A 9 0.98 4.82 4.35
CA LEU A 9 0.93 3.47 3.84
C LEU A 9 -0.44 2.83 4.11
N GLY A 10 -1.01 3.04 5.29
CA GLY A 10 -2.37 2.60 5.63
C GLY A 10 -3.41 3.10 4.62
N LEU A 11 -3.40 4.39 4.29
CA LEU A 11 -4.30 4.95 3.27
C LEU A 11 -4.11 4.33 1.87
N ILE A 12 -2.85 4.08 1.49
CA ILE A 12 -2.54 3.41 0.20
C ILE A 12 -3.01 1.96 0.23
N ALA A 13 -2.89 1.27 1.36
CA ALA A 13 -3.38 -0.11 1.55
C ALA A 13 -4.89 -0.17 1.41
N ASP A 14 -5.63 0.66 2.16
CA ASP A 14 -7.09 0.71 2.13
C ASP A 14 -7.62 1.02 0.73
N SER A 15 -7.06 2.04 0.07
CA SER A 15 -7.42 2.40 -1.30
C SER A 15 -7.16 1.26 -2.28
N THR A 16 -6.05 0.53 -2.11
CA THR A 16 -5.69 -0.59 -2.99
C THR A 16 -6.62 -1.78 -2.78
N LEU A 17 -7.02 -2.07 -1.54
CA LEU A 17 -8.00 -3.12 -1.24
C LEU A 17 -9.35 -2.84 -1.91
N VAL A 18 -9.86 -1.62 -1.79
CA VAL A 18 -11.10 -1.19 -2.48
C VAL A 18 -10.96 -1.33 -3.99
N THR A 19 -9.81 -0.94 -4.55
CA THR A 19 -9.53 -1.03 -5.99
C THR A 19 -9.48 -2.49 -6.46
N VAL A 20 -8.90 -3.40 -5.68
CA VAL A 20 -8.86 -4.84 -5.97
C VAL A 20 -10.26 -5.44 -5.95
N TYR A 21 -11.08 -5.08 -4.96
CA TYR A 21 -12.47 -5.50 -4.91
C TYR A 21 -13.22 -5.07 -6.18
N GLU A 22 -13.10 -3.81 -6.57
CA GLU A 22 -13.77 -3.28 -7.76
C GLU A 22 -13.29 -3.96 -9.04
N ARG A 23 -11.97 -4.17 -9.17
CA ARG A 23 -11.39 -4.93 -10.30
C ARG A 23 -12.02 -6.31 -10.41
N ASN A 24 -12.13 -7.03 -9.29
CA ASN A 24 -12.68 -8.37 -9.27
C ASN A 24 -14.17 -8.36 -9.64
N ARG A 25 -14.94 -7.36 -9.14
CA ARG A 25 -16.33 -7.16 -9.53
C ARG A 25 -16.48 -6.89 -11.03
N CYS A 26 -15.65 -6.02 -11.61
CA CYS A 26 -15.64 -5.78 -13.06
C CYS A 26 -15.38 -7.05 -13.85
N ARG A 27 -14.32 -7.80 -13.50
CA ARG A 27 -13.97 -9.05 -14.17
C ARG A 27 -15.07 -10.11 -14.08
N ALA A 28 -15.72 -10.22 -12.92
CA ALA A 28 -16.84 -11.16 -12.73
C ALA A 28 -18.07 -10.83 -13.62
N ASN A 29 -18.23 -9.56 -13.99
CA ASN A 29 -19.32 -9.10 -14.85
C ASN A 29 -18.87 -8.88 -16.32
N SER A 30 -17.69 -9.37 -16.69
CA SER A 30 -17.10 -9.15 -18.03
C SER A 30 -16.98 -7.66 -18.42
N LEU A 31 -16.82 -6.78 -17.43
CA LEU A 31 -16.58 -5.35 -17.60
C LEU A 31 -15.07 -5.05 -17.64
N SER A 32 -14.71 -3.91 -18.22
CA SER A 32 -13.31 -3.47 -18.24
C SER A 32 -12.80 -3.19 -16.82
N SER A 33 -11.60 -3.69 -16.50
CA SER A 33 -10.89 -3.44 -15.24
C SER A 33 -9.59 -2.65 -15.40
N THR A 34 -9.36 -2.05 -16.58
CA THR A 34 -8.07 -1.45 -16.96
C THR A 34 -7.64 -0.31 -16.02
N SER A 35 -8.58 0.51 -15.54
CA SER A 35 -8.28 1.61 -14.63
C SER A 35 -7.88 1.11 -13.24
N GLN A 36 -8.55 0.08 -12.73
CA GLN A 36 -8.18 -0.57 -11.47
C GLN A 36 -6.82 -1.25 -11.59
N ASP A 37 -6.57 -1.96 -12.70
CA ASP A 37 -5.29 -2.62 -12.95
C ASP A 37 -4.11 -1.63 -12.93
N LYS A 38 -4.25 -0.48 -13.62
CA LYS A 38 -3.24 0.61 -13.57
C LYS A 38 -3.04 1.19 -12.17
N THR A 39 -4.12 1.34 -11.42
CA THR A 39 -4.07 1.91 -10.06
C THR A 39 -3.38 0.95 -9.11
N ILE A 40 -3.69 -0.35 -9.19
CA ILE A 40 -3.03 -1.40 -8.42
C ILE A 40 -1.54 -1.45 -8.78
N GLU A 41 -1.20 -1.47 -10.06
CA GLU A 41 0.19 -1.49 -10.53
C GLU A 41 0.99 -0.29 -10.00
N LYS A 42 0.38 0.91 -9.94
CA LYS A 42 0.99 2.11 -9.36
C LYS A 42 1.16 2.04 -7.85
N ASN A 43 0.22 1.44 -7.13
CA ASN A 43 0.22 1.41 -5.67
C ASN A 43 1.15 0.34 -5.09
N MET A 44 1.27 -0.82 -5.75
CA MET A 44 2.07 -1.94 -5.24
C MET A 44 3.55 -1.59 -4.97
N PRO A 45 4.28 -0.88 -5.86
CA PRO A 45 5.65 -0.46 -5.58
C PRO A 45 5.76 0.46 -4.36
N ARG A 46 4.81 1.41 -4.22
CA ARG A 46 4.78 2.35 -3.10
C ARG A 46 4.52 1.65 -1.77
N GLN A 47 3.68 0.61 -1.79
CA GLN A 47 3.47 -0.21 -0.60
C GLN A 47 4.72 -0.96 -0.20
N ARG A 48 5.44 -1.55 -1.16
CA ARG A 48 6.71 -2.24 -0.90
C ARG A 48 7.78 -1.29 -0.36
N GLU A 49 7.89 -0.10 -0.93
CA GLU A 49 8.82 0.93 -0.46
C GLU A 49 8.47 1.39 0.97
N GLY A 50 7.19 1.69 1.23
CA GLY A 50 6.73 2.09 2.55
C GLY A 50 6.96 1.00 3.61
N LEU A 51 6.72 -0.27 3.28
CA LEU A 51 7.01 -1.39 4.19
C LEU A 51 8.50 -1.48 4.53
N LYS A 52 9.38 -1.41 3.53
CA LYS A 52 10.83 -1.43 3.77
C LYS A 52 11.29 -0.28 4.67
N GLN A 53 10.71 0.90 4.49
CA GLN A 53 11.04 2.06 5.31
C GLN A 53 10.57 1.85 6.76
N LEU A 54 9.35 1.35 6.96
CA LEU A 54 8.84 1.03 8.30
C LEU A 54 9.64 -0.08 8.99
N GLU A 55 10.08 -1.10 8.25
CA GLU A 55 10.96 -2.16 8.76
C GLU A 55 12.31 -1.59 9.21
N ALA A 56 12.88 -0.65 8.45
CA ALA A 56 14.13 0.03 8.81
C ALA A 56 13.95 0.91 10.05
N GLU A 57 12.85 1.66 10.14
CA GLU A 57 12.50 2.47 11.31
C GLU A 57 12.32 1.61 12.56
N LEU A 58 11.63 0.47 12.45
CA LEU A 58 11.46 -0.48 13.55
C LEU A 58 12.80 -1.06 13.99
N SER A 59 13.63 -1.51 13.04
CA SER A 59 14.95 -2.08 13.33
C SER A 59 15.86 -1.07 14.03
N GLN A 60 15.79 0.20 13.66
CA GLN A 60 16.53 1.28 14.31
C GLN A 60 16.03 1.50 15.75
N ALA A 61 14.71 1.54 15.95
CA ALA A 61 14.12 1.71 17.28
C ALA A 61 14.48 0.56 18.24
N GLU A 62 14.55 -0.68 17.73
CA GLU A 62 14.99 -1.86 18.48
C GLU A 62 16.47 -1.77 18.89
N GLN A 63 17.34 -1.29 18.00
CA GLN A 63 18.77 -1.10 18.30
C GLN A 63 19.01 0.01 19.32
N ASP A 64 18.21 1.07 19.27
CA ASP A 64 18.30 2.21 20.19
C ASP A 64 17.70 1.88 21.58
N GLY A 65 17.20 0.65 21.79
CA GLY A 65 16.59 0.21 23.04
C GLY A 65 15.31 0.95 23.39
N SER A 66 14.66 1.54 22.40
CA SER A 66 13.50 2.43 22.55
C SER A 66 12.16 1.68 22.39
N VAL A 67 12.16 0.37 22.65
CA VAL A 67 10.99 -0.52 22.59
C VAL A 67 10.72 -1.13 23.95
#